data_AF-A0A2I0PQM0-F1
#
_entry.id   AF-A0A2I0PQM0-F1
#
_cell.length_a   1.000
_cell.length_b   1.000
_cell.length_c   1.000
_cell.angle_alpha   90.00
_cell.angle_beta   90.00
_cell.angle_gamma   90.00
#
_symmetry.space_group_name_H-M   'P 1'
#
loop_
_entity.id
_entity.type
_entity.pdbx_description
1 polymer ?
#
loop_
_entity_poly.entity_id
_entity_poly.type
_entity_poly.pdbx_seq_one_letter_code
_entity_poly.pdbx_strand_id
1 'polypeptide(L)'
;MLKIEEVIELQEKLIIIYKYISQKRMFNKFYFSGMEDQIPSRDLSSNPMVKEIVELEDAEDMLKESILELEEILPPNFKEDYDPDDFDNEFQYILFKNNPDSLYVKYQLKDCEEIEKLDISALMELIE
;
A
#
# COMPACT_ATOMS: atom_id res chain seq x y z
N MET A 1 3.25 10.41 -19.04
CA MET A 1 3.71 9.02 -19.02
C MET A 1 4.79 8.95 -17.97
N LEU A 2 4.52 8.27 -16.85
CA LEU A 2 5.47 8.13 -15.75
C LEU A 2 6.74 7.42 -16.25
N LYS A 3 7.90 7.81 -15.72
CA LYS A 3 9.15 7.06 -15.86
C LYS A 3 9.04 5.76 -15.07
N ILE A 4 9.85 4.77 -15.43
CA ILE A 4 9.85 3.46 -14.76
C ILE A 4 10.12 3.62 -13.26
N GLU A 5 11.04 4.51 -12.89
CA GLU A 5 11.35 4.80 -11.49
C GLU A 5 10.14 5.38 -10.74
N GLU A 6 9.35 6.23 -11.39
CA GLU A 6 8.13 6.83 -10.82
C GLU A 6 7.03 5.77 -10.65
N VAL A 7 6.91 4.81 -11.58
CA VAL A 7 6.00 3.65 -11.48
C VAL A 7 6.38 2.77 -10.30
N ILE A 8 7.66 2.44 -10.14
CA ILE A 8 8.16 1.62 -9.02
C ILE A 8 7.90 2.34 -7.69
N GLU A 9 8.26 3.63 -7.61
CA GLU A 9 8.06 4.43 -6.42
C GLU A 9 6.57 4.50 -6.03
N LEU A 10 5.70 4.66 -7.00
CA LEU A 10 4.26 4.65 -6.78
C LEU A 10 3.77 3.30 -6.26
N GLN A 11 4.17 2.19 -6.90
CA GLN A 11 3.77 0.85 -6.50
C GLN A 11 4.18 0.57 -5.05
N GLU A 12 5.40 0.91 -4.66
CA GLU A 12 5.89 0.75 -3.30
C GLU A 12 5.09 1.57 -2.28
N LYS A 13 4.73 2.82 -2.61
CA LYS A 13 3.88 3.66 -1.75
C LYS A 13 2.48 3.05 -1.57
N LEU A 14 1.88 2.54 -2.65
CA LEU A 14 0.60 1.83 -2.58
C LEU A 14 0.70 0.57 -1.71
N ILE A 15 1.81 -0.17 -1.79
CA ILE A 15 2.07 -1.34 -0.95
C ILE A 15 2.13 -0.95 0.53
N ILE A 16 2.77 0.17 0.89
CA ILE A 16 2.79 0.64 2.28
C ILE A 16 1.36 0.92 2.76
N ILE A 17 0.56 1.64 1.96
CA ILE A 17 -0.82 1.99 2.30
C ILE A 17 -1.67 0.72 2.46
N TYR A 18 -1.57 -0.21 1.51
CA TYR A 18 -2.26 -1.50 1.55
C TYR A 18 -1.92 -2.26 2.84
N LYS A 19 -0.63 -2.40 3.18
CA LYS A 19 -0.19 -3.11 4.38
C LYS A 19 -0.71 -2.44 5.65
N TYR A 20 -0.71 -1.11 5.74
CA TYR A 20 -1.28 -0.38 6.87
C TYR A 20 -2.78 -0.64 7.03
N ILE A 21 -3.55 -0.51 5.95
CA ILE A 21 -5.00 -0.74 5.98
C ILE A 21 -5.31 -2.19 6.38
N SER A 22 -4.62 -3.15 5.78
CA SER A 22 -4.81 -4.58 6.06
C SER A 22 -4.48 -4.92 7.52
N GLN A 23 -3.37 -4.38 8.05
CA GLN A 23 -3.01 -4.54 9.46
C GLN A 23 -4.04 -3.92 10.39
N LYS A 24 -4.51 -2.69 10.10
CA LYS A 24 -5.51 -1.99 10.91
C LYS A 24 -6.85 -2.73 10.91
N ARG A 25 -7.32 -3.19 9.74
CA ARG A 25 -8.55 -3.96 9.62
C ARG A 25 -8.43 -5.31 10.31
N MET A 26 -7.31 -6.01 10.16
CA MET A 26 -7.04 -7.26 10.89
C MET A 26 -7.06 -7.03 12.40
N PHE A 27 -6.32 -6.03 12.89
CA PHE A 27 -6.30 -5.66 14.31
C PHE A 27 -7.69 -5.34 14.84
N ASN A 28 -8.47 -4.51 14.13
CA ASN A 28 -9.83 -4.17 14.50
C ASN A 28 -10.74 -5.42 14.53
N LYS A 29 -10.64 -6.28 13.52
CA LYS A 29 -11.40 -7.53 13.46
C LYS A 29 -11.08 -8.48 14.61
N PHE A 30 -9.82 -8.54 15.06
CA PHE A 30 -9.41 -9.42 16.16
C PHE A 30 -9.75 -8.86 17.53
N TYR A 31 -9.55 -7.56 17.76
CA TYR A 31 -9.64 -6.96 19.10
C TYR A 31 -10.93 -6.18 19.36
N PHE A 32 -11.63 -5.74 18.32
CA PHE A 32 -12.80 -4.85 18.41
C PHE A 32 -14.05 -5.41 17.72
N SER A 33 -14.09 -6.71 17.45
CA SER A 33 -15.29 -7.35 16.89
C SER A 33 -16.48 -7.17 17.83
N GLY A 34 -17.55 -6.51 17.36
CA GLY A 34 -18.73 -6.16 18.17
C GLY A 34 -18.52 -4.95 19.10
N MET A 35 -17.43 -4.21 18.93
CA MET A 35 -17.10 -2.97 19.64
C MET A 35 -16.63 -1.90 18.65
N GLU A 36 -17.30 -1.78 17.51
CA GLU A 36 -16.89 -0.91 16.40
C GLU A 36 -16.79 0.58 16.84
N ASP A 37 -17.65 1.01 17.75
CA ASP A 37 -17.65 2.36 18.33
C ASP A 37 -16.42 2.67 19.21
N GLN A 38 -15.63 1.66 19.58
CA GLN A 38 -14.45 1.79 20.44
C GLN A 38 -13.13 1.77 19.66
N ILE A 39 -13.19 1.64 18.33
CA ILE A 39 -11.99 1.62 17.49
C ILE A 39 -11.29 2.98 17.59
N PRO A 40 -10.02 3.03 18.04
CA PRO A 40 -9.25 4.26 18.06
C PRO A 40 -9.13 4.80 16.64
N SER A 41 -9.68 5.99 16.38
CA SER A 41 -9.41 6.71 15.15
C SER A 41 -8.05 7.37 15.27
N ARG A 42 -7.27 7.29 14.19
CA ARG A 42 -5.99 7.97 14.11
C ARG A 42 -6.15 9.25 13.33
N ASP A 43 -5.48 10.29 13.79
CA ASP A 43 -5.43 11.55 13.08
C ASP A 43 -4.48 11.45 11.88
N LEU A 44 -5.05 11.33 10.69
CA LEU A 44 -4.35 11.38 9.40
C LEU A 44 -4.55 12.74 8.72
N SER A 45 -4.99 13.78 9.44
CA SER A 45 -5.34 15.09 8.86
C SER A 45 -4.17 15.82 8.20
N SER A 46 -2.92 15.50 8.55
CA SER A 46 -1.74 16.04 7.88
C SER A 46 -1.60 15.56 6.43
N ASN A 47 -2.31 14.50 6.04
CA ASN A 47 -2.34 13.98 4.68
C ASN A 47 -3.77 13.56 4.29
N PRO A 48 -4.58 14.50 3.80
CA PRO A 48 -5.99 14.25 3.47
C PRO A 48 -6.19 13.10 2.47
N MET A 49 -5.26 12.91 1.54
CA MET A 49 -5.38 11.87 0.52
C MET A 49 -5.11 10.47 1.09
N VAL A 50 -4.09 10.32 1.95
CA VAL A 50 -3.88 9.04 2.69
C VAL A 50 -5.11 8.75 3.54
N LYS A 51 -5.67 9.78 4.19
CA LYS A 51 -6.89 9.64 4.99
C LYS A 51 -8.06 9.15 4.13
N GLU A 52 -8.31 9.78 2.98
CA GLU A 52 -9.38 9.39 2.05
C GLU A 52 -9.24 7.92 1.62
N ILE A 53 -8.05 7.50 1.18
CA ILE A 53 -7.79 6.12 0.77
C ILE A 53 -8.04 5.14 1.93
N VAL A 54 -7.58 5.45 3.15
CA VAL A 54 -7.76 4.60 4.33
C VAL A 54 -9.22 4.46 4.75
N GLU A 55 -10.04 5.49 4.49
CA GLU A 55 -11.47 5.53 4.85
C GLU A 55 -12.36 4.84 3.82
N LEU A 56 -11.86 4.52 2.62
CA LEU A 56 -12.61 3.75 1.62
C LEU A 56 -12.90 2.32 2.12
N GLU A 57 -14.13 1.87 1.93
CA GLU A 57 -14.58 0.53 2.33
C GLU A 57 -13.85 -0.56 1.51
N ASP A 58 -13.68 -0.32 0.22
CA ASP A 58 -13.03 -1.19 -0.77
C ASP A 58 -11.54 -0.89 -0.98
N ALA A 59 -10.92 -0.09 -0.09
CA ALA A 59 -9.54 0.36 -0.23
C ALA A 59 -8.53 -0.78 -0.52
N GLU A 60 -8.65 -1.92 0.17
CA GLU A 60 -7.75 -3.07 -0.02
C GLU A 60 -7.85 -3.65 -1.44
N ASP A 61 -9.07 -3.78 -1.96
CA ASP A 61 -9.30 -4.32 -3.30
C ASP A 61 -8.83 -3.31 -4.36
N MET A 62 -9.20 -2.04 -4.22
CA MET A 62 -8.74 -0.97 -5.10
C MET A 62 -7.22 -0.89 -5.16
N LEU A 63 -6.54 -0.88 -4.00
CA LEU A 63 -5.08 -0.82 -3.93
C LEU A 63 -4.42 -2.05 -4.52
N LYS A 64 -5.00 -3.24 -4.29
CA LYS A 64 -4.50 -4.49 -4.87
C LYS A 64 -4.52 -4.42 -6.39
N GLU A 65 -5.65 -4.03 -6.98
CA GLU A 65 -5.76 -3.91 -8.43
C GLU A 65 -4.78 -2.85 -8.98
N SER A 66 -4.69 -1.68 -8.35
CA SER A 66 -3.72 -0.65 -8.76
C SER A 66 -2.26 -1.14 -8.67
N ILE A 67 -1.89 -1.91 -7.65
CA ILE A 67 -0.54 -2.47 -7.51
C ILE A 67 -0.24 -3.47 -8.64
N LEU A 68 -1.22 -4.31 -9.01
CA LEU A 68 -1.11 -5.26 -10.11
C LEU A 68 -1.00 -4.55 -11.46
N GLU A 69 -1.83 -3.54 -11.72
CA GLU A 69 -1.75 -2.73 -12.94
C GLU A 69 -0.38 -2.06 -13.10
N LEU A 70 0.19 -1.53 -12.01
CA LEU A 70 1.54 -0.97 -12.02
C LEU A 70 2.62 -2.04 -12.27
N GLU A 71 2.44 -3.26 -11.75
CA GLU A 71 3.35 -4.37 -12.07
C GLU A 71 3.29 -4.71 -13.56
N GLU A 72 2.09 -4.79 -14.15
CA GLU A 72 1.90 -5.18 -15.54
C GLU A 72 2.69 -4.29 -16.52
N ILE A 73 2.72 -2.98 -16.26
CA ILE A 73 3.42 -2.01 -17.10
C ILE A 73 4.94 -1.98 -16.90
N LEU A 74 5.48 -2.62 -15.86
CA LEU A 74 6.92 -2.71 -15.67
C LEU A 74 7.57 -3.53 -16.78
N PRO A 75 8.74 -3.10 -17.31
CA PRO A 75 9.47 -3.91 -18.28
C PRO A 75 9.93 -5.24 -17.67
N PRO A 76 10.08 -6.32 -18.47
CA PRO A 76 10.42 -7.65 -17.94
C PRO A 76 11.70 -7.71 -17.10
N ASN A 77 12.67 -6.83 -17.34
CA ASN A 77 13.92 -6.79 -16.57
C ASN A 77 13.78 -6.14 -15.17
N PHE A 78 12.61 -5.59 -14.84
CA PHE A 78 12.25 -5.10 -13.50
C PHE A 78 11.30 -6.05 -12.77
N LYS A 79 10.82 -7.08 -13.47
CA LYS A 79 10.04 -8.17 -12.89
C LYS A 79 10.99 -9.26 -12.47
N GLU A 80 10.93 -9.63 -11.20
CA GLU A 80 11.51 -10.89 -10.76
C GLU A 80 10.53 -12.01 -11.09
N ASP A 81 11.04 -13.19 -11.43
CA ASP A 81 10.20 -14.32 -11.84
C ASP A 81 9.37 -14.80 -10.65
N TYR A 82 8.05 -14.68 -10.78
CA TYR A 82 7.07 -15.26 -9.87
C TYR A 82 7.15 -16.79 -9.94
N ASP A 83 7.42 -17.43 -8.80
CA ASP A 83 7.30 -18.88 -8.65
C ASP A 83 5.93 -19.23 -8.02
N PRO A 84 5.01 -19.87 -8.78
CA PRO A 84 3.71 -20.29 -8.26
C PRO A 84 3.79 -21.41 -7.22
N ASP A 85 4.93 -22.07 -7.04
CA ASP A 85 5.11 -23.09 -6.00
C ASP A 85 5.40 -22.46 -4.63
N ASP A 86 5.87 -21.20 -4.59
CA ASP A 86 6.23 -20.47 -3.35
C ASP A 86 5.14 -19.52 -2.86
N PHE A 87 4.21 -19.09 -3.74
CA PHE A 87 3.19 -18.08 -3.44
C PHE A 87 1.83 -18.44 -4.03
N ASP A 88 0.74 -18.08 -3.35
CA ASP A 88 -0.61 -18.39 -3.82
C ASP A 88 -1.01 -17.58 -5.07
N ASN A 89 -0.46 -16.37 -5.22
CA ASN A 89 -0.69 -15.49 -6.35
C ASN A 89 0.41 -14.41 -6.49
N GLU A 90 0.46 -13.79 -7.66
CA GLU A 90 1.41 -12.72 -8.01
C GLU A 90 1.35 -11.54 -7.02
N PHE A 91 0.17 -11.18 -6.53
CA PHE A 91 0.03 -10.09 -5.56
C PHE A 91 0.74 -10.40 -4.24
N GLN A 92 0.61 -11.62 -3.69
CA GLN A 92 1.35 -12.04 -2.51
C GLN A 92 2.87 -11.98 -2.73
N TYR A 93 3.33 -12.39 -3.91
CA TYR A 93 4.73 -12.31 -4.29
C TYR A 93 5.23 -10.84 -4.34
N ILE A 94 4.45 -9.94 -4.94
CA ILE A 94 4.76 -8.50 -4.97
C ILE A 94 4.87 -7.93 -3.55
N LEU A 95 3.96 -8.32 -2.65
CA LEU A 95 4.01 -7.90 -1.25
C LEU A 95 5.20 -8.49 -0.47
N PHE A 96 5.70 -9.65 -0.89
CA PHE A 96 6.85 -10.32 -0.29
C PHE A 96 8.17 -9.68 -0.72
N LYS A 97 8.38 -9.48 -2.03
CA LYS A 97 9.59 -8.82 -2.56
C LYS A 97 9.74 -7.41 -2.01
N ASN A 98 8.62 -6.73 -1.78
CA ASN A 98 8.56 -5.39 -1.18
C ASN A 98 8.45 -5.45 0.35
N ASN A 99 9.57 -5.80 1.00
CA ASN A 99 9.63 -5.86 2.46
C ASN A 99 9.32 -4.47 3.09
N PRO A 100 8.30 -4.38 3.98
CA PRO A 100 7.92 -3.12 4.60
C PRO A 100 9.07 -2.44 5.36
N ASP A 101 9.97 -3.16 6.01
CA ASP A 101 11.11 -2.55 6.73
C ASP A 101 12.04 -1.80 5.77
N SER A 102 12.32 -2.41 4.60
CA SER A 102 13.10 -1.78 3.55
C SER A 102 12.41 -0.54 2.98
N LEU A 103 11.09 -0.62 2.81
CA LEU A 103 10.29 0.51 2.32
C LEU A 103 10.24 1.66 3.33
N TYR A 104 10.06 1.36 4.62
CA TYR A 104 10.06 2.39 5.66
C TYR A 104 11.39 3.13 5.72
N VAL A 105 12.51 2.40 5.61
CA VAL A 105 13.84 3.02 5.49
C VAL A 105 13.94 3.89 4.24
N LYS A 106 13.48 3.40 3.08
CA LYS A 106 13.53 4.14 1.81
C LYS A 106 12.77 5.47 1.87
N TYR A 107 11.59 5.47 2.48
CA TYR A 107 10.71 6.65 2.59
C TYR A 107 10.85 7.42 3.90
N GLN A 108 11.90 7.13 4.70
CA GLN A 108 12.18 7.80 5.96
C GLN A 108 11.02 7.76 6.97
N LEU A 109 10.28 6.65 6.95
CA LEU A 109 9.25 6.33 7.92
C LEU A 109 9.86 5.54 9.06
N LYS A 110 9.47 5.85 10.29
CA LYS A 110 9.90 5.07 11.45
C LYS A 110 9.29 3.66 11.44
N ASP A 111 8.00 3.57 11.10
CA ASP A 111 7.19 2.36 11.09
C ASP A 111 5.89 2.64 10.29
N CYS A 112 4.98 1.66 10.24
CA CYS A 112 3.69 1.80 9.58
C CYS A 112 2.81 2.89 10.19
N GLU A 113 3.11 3.35 11.42
CA GLU A 113 2.37 4.45 11.97
C GLU A 113 2.68 5.72 11.17
N GLU A 114 3.88 6.00 10.71
CA GLU A 114 4.14 7.30 10.04
C GLU A 114 3.59 7.44 8.59
N ILE A 115 2.59 6.64 8.22
CA ILE A 115 1.94 6.61 6.90
C ILE A 115 1.47 7.98 6.41
N GLU A 116 1.02 8.88 7.30
CA GLU A 116 0.62 10.25 6.93
C GLU A 116 1.76 11.07 6.34
N LYS A 117 3.03 10.68 6.55
CA LYS A 117 4.20 11.36 5.98
C LYS A 117 4.50 10.93 4.55
N LEU A 118 3.82 9.91 4.02
CA LEU A 118 4.02 9.48 2.64
C LEU A 118 3.62 10.58 1.67
N ASP A 119 4.57 11.01 0.87
CA ASP A 119 4.29 11.87 -0.27
C ASP A 119 3.65 11.04 -1.39
N ILE A 120 2.34 11.17 -1.53
CA ILE A 120 1.54 10.52 -2.56
C ILE A 120 1.06 11.49 -3.64
N SER A 121 1.69 12.66 -3.76
CA SER A 121 1.39 13.63 -4.81
C SER A 121 1.44 13.04 -6.22
N ALA A 122 2.31 12.05 -6.46
CA ALA A 122 2.36 11.30 -7.72
C ALA A 122 1.05 10.56 -8.08
N LEU A 123 0.18 10.24 -7.10
CA LEU A 123 -1.16 9.71 -7.40
C LEU A 123 -2.06 10.75 -8.05
N MET A 124 -1.87 12.04 -7.76
CA MET A 124 -2.67 13.12 -8.36
C MET A 124 -2.43 13.24 -9.86
N GLU A 125 -1.20 12.99 -10.31
CA GLU A 125 -0.84 13.04 -11.74
C GLU A 125 -1.44 11.89 -12.58
N LEU A 126 -2.02 10.87 -11.93
CA LEU A 126 -2.68 9.74 -12.60
C LEU A 126 -4.20 9.85 -12.65
N ILE A 127 -4.79 10.71 -11.80
CA ILE A 127 -6.24 10.91 -11.70
C ILE A 127 -6.70 12.12 -12.54
N GLU A 128 -5.78 13.00 -12.97
CA GLU A 128 -6.02 14.08 -13.97
C GLU A 128 -5.75 13.63 -15.41
#